data_AF-A0A1S2LUB4-F1
#
_entry.id   AF-A0A1S2LUB4-F1
#
_cell.length_a   1.000
_cell.length_b   1.000
_cell.length_c   1.000
_cell.angle_alpha   90.00
_cell.angle_beta   90.00
_cell.angle_gamma   90.00
#
_symmetry.space_group_name_H-M   'P 1'
#
loop_
_entity.id
_entity.type
_entity.pdbx_description
1 polymer ?
#
loop_
_entity_poly.entity_id
_entity_poly.type
_entity_poly.pdbx_seq_one_letter_code
_entity_poly.pdbx_strand_id
1 'polypeptide(L)'
;MSKLDNSCTILDIESIKQALYSVNRHAKTAISKRELYRLKYETLLKLIKIGHAQKVHLEFSTQTGRSQQSTVVLVKVGTKTEGEPLYFHMLPEKDDFKCLNHTGATISQNLHNPKSTMSLNTAKRILQQFVGVTKTKDHATKSHQFQRSHSSNTTYKSTRSHTSHKSKRSNKPSRPTLNKNIFTSSFLDGSSRPRK
;
A
#
# COMPACT_ATOMS: atom_id res chain seq x y z
N MET A 1 28.10 32.33 0.58
CA MET A 1 27.46 32.19 1.92
C MET A 1 26.05 31.64 1.73
N SER A 2 25.89 30.31 1.66
CA SER A 2 24.59 29.64 1.61
C SER A 2 24.30 29.03 2.98
N LYS A 3 23.32 29.59 3.69
CA LYS A 3 22.80 29.02 4.94
C LYS A 3 22.17 27.66 4.60
N LEU A 4 22.82 26.58 5.03
CA LEU A 4 22.20 25.26 5.08
C LEU A 4 21.26 25.28 6.27
N ASP A 5 19.97 25.27 5.99
CA ASP A 5 18.92 25.21 7.00
C ASP A 5 19.04 23.87 7.74
N ASN A 6 19.72 23.89 8.89
CA ASN A 6 20.00 22.76 9.76
C ASN A 6 18.76 22.19 10.49
N SER A 7 17.56 22.34 9.94
CA SER A 7 16.34 21.79 10.56
C SER A 7 16.21 20.26 10.41
N CYS A 8 17.22 19.58 9.83
CA CYS A 8 17.19 18.16 9.51
C CYS A 8 18.00 17.27 10.48
N THR A 9 18.54 17.83 11.57
CA THR A 9 19.59 17.16 12.36
C THR A 9 19.11 16.28 13.52
N ILE A 10 17.81 16.05 13.72
CA ILE A 10 17.34 15.23 14.87
C ILE A 10 16.79 13.84 14.45
N LEU A 11 16.42 13.64 13.19
CA LEU A 11 15.89 12.35 12.74
C LEU A 11 16.83 11.67 11.76
N ASP A 12 17.29 10.49 12.16
CA ASP A 12 18.14 9.61 11.37
C ASP A 12 17.42 9.08 10.11
N ILE A 13 18.14 9.02 8.99
CA ILE A 13 17.62 8.60 7.69
C ILE A 13 17.22 7.11 7.72
N GLU A 14 17.94 6.27 8.46
CA GLU A 14 17.55 4.85 8.62
C GLU A 14 16.18 4.74 9.29
N SER A 15 15.96 5.53 10.34
CA SER A 15 14.66 5.61 11.02
C SER A 15 13.53 6.06 10.08
N ILE A 16 13.79 7.01 9.17
CA ILE A 16 12.83 7.47 8.16
C ILE A 16 12.55 6.36 7.13
N LYS A 17 13.59 5.67 6.65
CA LYS A 17 13.47 4.53 5.72
C LYS A 17 12.58 3.43 6.31
N GLN A 18 12.84 3.05 7.56
CA GLN A 18 12.03 2.07 8.28
C GLN A 18 10.58 2.53 8.50
N ALA A 19 10.39 3.80 8.85
CA ALA A 19 9.06 4.38 9.00
C ALA A 19 8.27 4.38 7.69
N LEU A 20 8.91 4.75 6.56
CA LEU A 20 8.31 4.68 5.21
C LEU A 20 7.88 3.25 4.86
N TYR A 21 8.72 2.26 5.15
CA TYR A 21 8.37 0.85 4.94
C TYR A 21 7.12 0.45 5.72
N SER A 22 7.07 0.76 7.01
CA SER A 22 5.93 0.44 7.89
C SER A 22 4.64 1.12 7.39
N VAL A 23 4.68 2.42 7.12
CA VAL A 23 3.53 3.17 6.58
C VAL A 23 3.04 2.58 5.25
N ASN A 24 3.94 2.24 4.34
CA ASN A 24 3.59 1.65 3.05
C ASN A 24 2.94 0.25 3.19
N ARG A 25 3.43 -0.58 4.13
CA ARG A 25 2.80 -1.87 4.46
C ARG A 25 1.37 -1.68 4.94
N HIS A 26 1.14 -0.72 5.83
CA HIS A 26 -0.17 -0.46 6.40
C HIS A 26 -1.12 0.26 5.43
N ALA A 27 -0.62 1.10 4.52
CA ALA A 27 -1.46 1.79 3.52
C ALA A 27 -2.22 0.82 2.60
N LYS A 28 -1.72 -0.41 2.42
CA LYS A 28 -2.41 -1.45 1.63
C LYS A 28 -3.66 -1.98 2.32
N THR A 29 -3.65 -2.06 3.66
CA THR A 29 -4.69 -2.76 4.45
C THR A 29 -5.48 -1.86 5.40
N ALA A 30 -5.02 -0.64 5.68
CA ALA A 30 -5.68 0.27 6.61
C ALA A 30 -7.05 0.73 6.11
N ILE A 31 -7.94 1.07 7.04
CA ILE A 31 -9.25 1.67 6.72
C ILE A 31 -9.04 3.12 6.22
N SER A 32 -8.13 3.88 6.83
CA SER A 32 -7.80 5.26 6.49
C SER A 32 -6.58 5.39 5.56
N LYS A 33 -6.63 4.81 4.35
CA LYS A 33 -5.49 4.76 3.41
C LYS A 33 -4.99 6.13 2.93
N ARG A 34 -5.89 7.13 2.83
CA ARG A 34 -5.60 8.46 2.25
C ARG A 34 -4.51 9.21 3.01
N GLU A 35 -4.57 9.24 4.34
CA GLU A 35 -3.56 9.92 5.18
C GLU A 35 -2.17 9.29 5.00
N LEU A 36 -2.11 7.96 4.98
CA LEU A 36 -0.85 7.21 4.85
C LEU A 36 -0.20 7.42 3.48
N TYR A 37 -0.99 7.44 2.40
CA TYR A 37 -0.46 7.75 1.06
C TYR A 37 0.05 9.19 0.96
N ARG A 38 -0.68 10.16 1.53
CA ARG A 38 -0.25 11.55 1.56
C ARG A 38 1.08 11.69 2.30
N LEU A 39 1.17 11.13 3.51
CA LEU A 39 2.37 11.20 4.35
C LEU A 39 3.58 10.55 3.68
N LYS A 40 3.39 9.39 3.03
CA LYS A 40 4.42 8.74 2.22
C LYS A 40 4.89 9.65 1.09
N TYR A 41 3.95 10.23 0.33
CA TYR A 41 4.26 11.09 -0.81
C TYR A 41 5.05 12.33 -0.40
N GLU A 42 4.57 13.08 0.60
CA GLU A 42 5.23 14.28 1.14
C GLU A 42 6.65 13.97 1.65
N THR A 43 6.81 12.83 2.32
CA THR A 43 8.12 12.37 2.80
C THR A 43 9.08 12.11 1.64
N LEU A 44 8.65 11.37 0.61
CA LEU A 44 9.50 11.06 -0.56
C LEU A 44 9.90 12.33 -1.31
N LEU A 45 8.97 13.27 -1.54
CA LEU A 45 9.28 14.55 -2.16
C LEU A 45 10.33 15.33 -1.36
N LYS A 46 10.18 15.39 -0.03
CA LYS A 46 11.15 16.07 0.84
C LYS A 46 12.52 15.41 0.78
N LEU A 47 12.57 14.07 0.82
CA LEU A 47 13.82 13.29 0.70
C LEU A 47 14.53 13.53 -0.65
N ILE A 48 13.77 13.64 -1.74
CA ILE A 48 14.31 13.98 -3.06
C ILE A 48 14.88 15.40 -3.05
N LYS A 49 14.14 16.36 -2.50
CA LYS A 49 14.58 17.77 -2.41
C LYS A 49 15.88 17.94 -1.61
N ILE A 50 16.06 17.19 -0.52
CA ILE A 50 17.30 17.21 0.27
C ILE A 50 18.42 16.33 -0.34
N GLY A 51 18.13 15.56 -1.39
CA GLY A 51 19.07 14.68 -2.07
C GLY A 51 19.41 13.38 -1.35
N HIS A 52 18.58 12.93 -0.40
CA HIS A 52 18.68 11.59 0.22
C HIS A 52 17.85 10.53 -0.52
N ALA A 53 17.11 10.94 -1.55
CA ALA A 53 16.40 10.04 -2.44
C ALA A 53 16.52 10.51 -3.90
N GLN A 54 16.34 9.59 -4.84
CA GLN A 54 16.43 9.84 -6.28
C GLN A 54 15.35 9.05 -7.02
N LYS A 55 14.68 9.69 -7.99
CA LYS A 55 13.83 9.01 -8.96
C LYS A 55 14.74 8.26 -9.95
N VAL A 56 14.55 6.95 -10.08
CA VAL A 56 15.46 6.08 -10.84
C VAL A 56 14.97 5.87 -12.28
N HIS A 57 13.77 5.31 -12.43
CA HIS A 57 13.14 5.04 -13.72
C HIS A 57 11.62 4.85 -13.56
N LEU A 58 10.92 4.76 -14.69
CA LEU A 58 9.50 4.41 -14.76
C LEU A 58 9.35 2.91 -14.98
N GLU A 59 8.35 2.30 -14.34
CA GLU A 59 8.02 0.88 -14.45
C GLU A 59 6.50 0.67 -14.60
N PHE A 60 6.09 -0.50 -15.07
CA PHE A 60 4.70 -0.91 -14.96
C PHE A 60 4.37 -1.43 -13.56
N SER A 61 3.18 -1.08 -13.06
CA SER A 61 2.64 -1.57 -11.79
C SER A 61 2.20 -3.03 -11.89
N THR A 62 2.49 -3.81 -10.85
CA THR A 62 2.17 -5.25 -10.77
C THR A 62 0.76 -5.57 -10.26
N GLN A 63 -0.21 -4.67 -10.42
CA GLN A 63 -1.57 -4.94 -9.95
C GLN A 63 -2.21 -6.11 -10.71
N THR A 64 -2.31 -7.25 -10.03
CA THR A 64 -2.86 -8.51 -10.53
C THR A 64 -4.39 -8.41 -10.61
N GLY A 65 -4.95 -8.00 -11.76
CA GLY A 65 -6.38 -8.21 -12.03
C GLY A 65 -7.15 -7.11 -12.77
N ARG A 66 -6.52 -6.05 -13.29
CA ARG A 66 -7.22 -5.05 -14.13
C ARG A 66 -6.44 -4.74 -15.41
N SER A 67 -7.16 -4.71 -16.54
CA SER A 67 -6.67 -4.73 -17.93
C SER A 67 -5.98 -3.45 -18.42
N GLN A 68 -5.37 -2.64 -17.56
CA GLN A 68 -4.49 -1.54 -17.99
C GLN A 68 -3.32 -1.41 -17.02
N GLN A 69 -2.10 -1.59 -17.54
CA GLN A 69 -0.88 -1.40 -16.75
C GLN A 69 -0.69 0.09 -16.48
N SER A 70 -0.69 0.48 -15.20
CA SER A 70 -0.32 1.84 -14.81
C SER A 70 1.20 1.97 -14.70
N THR A 71 1.74 3.05 -15.24
CA THR A 71 3.13 3.42 -15.01
C THR A 71 3.32 4.01 -13.61
N VAL A 72 4.41 3.65 -12.95
CA VAL A 72 4.85 4.13 -11.64
C VAL A 72 6.31 4.56 -11.69
N VAL A 73 6.69 5.52 -10.84
CA VAL A 73 8.10 5.90 -10.68
C VAL A 73 8.71 5.09 -9.56
N LEU A 74 9.87 4.49 -9.83
CA LEU A 74 10.72 3.89 -8.81
C LEU A 74 11.63 4.96 -8.18
N VAL A 75 11.60 5.06 -6.85
CA VAL A 75 12.42 5.98 -6.06
C VAL A 75 13.36 5.18 -5.17
N LYS A 76 14.66 5.48 -5.26
CA LYS A 76 15.70 4.95 -4.39
C LYS A 76 15.92 5.92 -3.23
N VAL A 77 15.82 5.44 -1.99
CA VAL A 77 15.99 6.23 -0.75
C VAL A 77 17.20 5.71 0.03
N GLY A 78 18.01 6.62 0.56
CA GLY A 78 19.26 6.29 1.26
C GLY A 78 20.48 6.39 0.34
N THR A 79 20.47 7.28 -0.65
CA THR A 79 21.57 7.43 -1.63
C THR A 79 22.88 7.97 -1.04
N LYS A 80 22.81 8.60 0.15
CA LYS A 80 23.94 9.25 0.85
C LYS A 80 24.24 8.62 2.22
N THR A 81 23.67 7.46 2.51
CA THR A 81 23.81 6.78 3.80
C THR A 81 24.59 5.48 3.60
N GLU A 82 25.40 5.06 4.57
CA GLU A 82 26.24 3.86 4.47
C GLU A 82 25.44 2.54 4.49
N GLY A 83 24.13 2.59 4.75
CA GLY A 83 23.25 1.43 4.76
C GLY A 83 22.59 1.12 3.41
N GLU A 84 21.94 -0.04 3.34
CA GLU A 84 21.23 -0.51 2.14
C GLU A 84 20.12 0.47 1.71
N PRO A 85 20.05 0.83 0.41
CA PRO A 85 19.00 1.70 -0.10
C PRO A 85 17.65 0.96 -0.15
N LEU A 86 16.58 1.68 0.16
CA LEU A 86 15.22 1.18 0.02
C LEU A 86 14.55 1.74 -1.23
N TYR A 87 13.72 0.94 -1.87
CA TYR A 87 13.03 1.30 -3.09
C TYR A 87 11.53 1.45 -2.85
N PHE A 88 10.94 2.53 -3.37
CA PHE A 88 9.53 2.85 -3.21
C PHE A 88 8.92 3.30 -4.52
N HIS A 89 7.64 2.96 -4.71
CA HIS A 89 6.86 3.45 -5.85
C HIS A 89 6.12 4.74 -5.49
N MET A 90 6.10 5.69 -6.42
CA MET A 90 5.25 6.89 -6.38
C MET A 90 4.47 7.05 -7.69
N LEU A 91 3.44 7.91 -7.66
CA LEU A 91 2.74 8.30 -8.89
C LEU A 91 3.69 9.12 -9.77
N PRO A 92 3.71 8.88 -11.09
CA PRO A 92 4.53 9.65 -12.02
C PRO A 92 3.97 11.06 -12.19
N GLU A 93 4.87 12.04 -12.29
CA GLU A 93 4.55 13.42 -12.69
C GLU A 93 4.81 13.62 -14.19
N LYS A 94 4.29 14.70 -14.78
CA LYS A 94 4.41 14.97 -16.22
C LYS A 94 5.88 15.04 -16.69
N ASP A 95 6.76 15.57 -15.85
CA ASP A 95 8.18 15.70 -16.18
C ASP A 95 8.94 14.39 -16.02
N ASP A 96 8.43 13.44 -15.23
CA ASP A 96 9.05 12.12 -15.08
C ASP A 96 9.04 11.36 -16.41
N PHE A 97 7.97 11.49 -17.21
CA PHE A 97 7.89 10.89 -18.54
C PHE A 97 8.87 11.48 -19.56
N LYS A 98 9.41 12.68 -19.30
CA LYS A 98 10.40 13.32 -20.15
C LYS A 98 11.83 12.97 -19.71
N CYS A 99 12.04 12.87 -18.39
CA CYS A 99 13.37 12.80 -17.79
C CYS A 99 13.79 11.37 -17.42
N LEU A 100 12.84 10.44 -17.22
CA LEU A 100 13.12 9.08 -16.77
C LEU A 100 12.87 8.08 -17.89
N ASN A 101 13.79 7.13 -18.03
CA ASN A 101 13.61 6.00 -18.93
C ASN A 101 12.51 5.08 -18.40
N HIS A 102 11.68 4.56 -19.30
CA HIS A 102 10.68 3.55 -18.95
C HIS A 102 11.23 2.15 -19.24
N THR A 103 11.32 1.30 -18.22
CA THR A 103 11.94 -0.04 -18.35
C THR A 103 11.07 -1.05 -19.11
N GLY A 104 9.77 -0.75 -19.27
CA GLY A 104 8.83 -1.59 -20.05
C GLY A 104 8.45 -2.90 -19.37
N ALA A 105 9.06 -3.23 -18.22
CA ALA A 105 8.76 -4.37 -17.40
C ALA A 105 8.87 -3.99 -15.92
N THR A 106 8.18 -4.71 -15.03
CA THR A 106 8.40 -4.56 -13.59
C THR A 106 9.67 -5.32 -13.19
N ILE A 107 10.65 -4.62 -12.64
CA ILE A 107 11.86 -5.25 -12.09
C ILE A 107 11.51 -5.78 -10.69
N SER A 108 10.96 -6.99 -10.65
CA SER A 108 10.22 -7.49 -9.48
C SER A 108 11.03 -8.36 -8.51
N GLN A 109 12.22 -8.85 -8.88
CA GLN A 109 12.79 -10.00 -8.16
C GLN A 109 13.79 -9.67 -7.05
N ASN A 110 14.52 -8.55 -7.09
CA ASN A 110 15.59 -8.24 -6.11
C ASN A 110 15.42 -6.95 -5.29
N LEU A 111 14.32 -6.20 -5.47
CA LEU A 111 14.14 -4.88 -4.82
C LEU A 111 13.24 -4.92 -3.57
N HIS A 112 13.17 -6.06 -2.89
CA HIS A 112 12.37 -6.18 -1.67
C HIS A 112 13.06 -5.46 -0.51
N ASN A 113 12.39 -4.42 0.01
CA ASN A 113 12.87 -3.73 1.20
C ASN A 113 12.91 -4.69 2.40
N PRO A 114 14.01 -4.71 3.20
CA PRO A 114 14.06 -5.44 4.46
C PRO A 114 12.88 -5.11 5.37
N LYS A 115 12.43 -6.11 6.13
CA LYS A 115 11.29 -5.97 7.04
C LYS A 115 11.65 -5.03 8.19
N SER A 116 10.88 -3.96 8.38
CA SER A 116 10.92 -3.17 9.61
C SER A 116 9.98 -3.74 10.67
N THR A 117 10.40 -3.69 11.93
CA THR A 117 9.59 -4.02 13.12
C THR A 117 8.84 -2.81 13.69
N MET A 118 8.99 -1.63 13.09
CA MET A 118 8.43 -0.37 13.61
C MET A 118 6.91 -0.34 13.58
N SER A 119 6.29 0.02 14.71
CA SER A 119 4.83 0.19 14.80
C SER A 119 4.32 1.33 13.90
N LEU A 120 3.09 1.20 13.39
CA LEU A 120 2.47 2.22 12.55
C LEU A 120 2.40 3.59 13.24
N ASN A 121 2.13 3.62 14.55
CA ASN A 121 2.02 4.88 15.30
C ASN A 121 3.38 5.57 15.42
N THR A 122 4.43 4.81 15.72
CA THR A 122 5.81 5.33 15.76
C THR A 122 6.23 5.83 14.38
N ALA A 123 5.96 5.05 13.33
CA ALA A 123 6.30 5.40 11.96
C ALA A 123 5.62 6.70 11.51
N LYS A 124 4.31 6.85 11.75
CA LYS A 124 3.58 8.09 11.46
C LYS A 124 4.20 9.29 12.17
N ARG A 125 4.53 9.16 13.45
CA ARG A 125 5.13 10.26 14.24
C ARG A 125 6.47 10.70 13.64
N ILE A 126 7.34 9.75 13.32
CA ILE A 126 8.63 10.03 12.68
C ILE A 126 8.44 10.76 11.35
N LEU A 127 7.57 10.26 10.47
CA LEU A 127 7.34 10.90 9.17
C LEU A 127 6.67 12.27 9.30
N GLN A 128 5.73 12.45 10.23
CA GLN A 128 5.06 13.73 10.47
C GLN A 128 6.04 14.79 10.99
N GLN A 129 6.89 14.40 11.94
CA GLN A 129 7.96 15.25 12.45
C GLN A 129 8.96 15.60 11.33
N PHE A 130 9.33 14.62 10.49
CA PHE A 130 10.23 14.85 9.37
C PHE A 130 9.64 15.79 8.32
N VAL A 131 8.38 15.61 7.90
CA VAL A 131 7.74 16.48 6.91
C VAL A 131 7.50 17.88 7.48
N GLY A 132 7.29 18.00 8.79
CA GLY A 132 6.93 19.25 9.47
C GLY A 132 5.42 19.43 9.63
N VAL A 133 4.65 18.34 9.50
CA VAL A 133 3.21 18.35 9.77
C VAL A 133 3.04 18.12 11.26
N THR A 134 3.12 19.19 12.05
CA THR A 134 2.66 19.14 13.43
C THR A 134 1.16 18.91 13.39
N LYS A 135 0.68 17.78 13.93
CA LYS A 135 -0.74 17.66 14.23
C LYS A 135 -1.10 18.85 15.12
N THR A 136 -1.89 19.78 14.60
CA THR A 136 -2.72 20.60 15.47
C THR A 136 -3.43 19.61 16.38
N LYS A 137 -3.32 19.82 17.69
CA LYS A 137 -4.02 19.01 18.68
C LYS A 137 -5.50 19.34 18.54
N ASP A 138 -6.13 18.87 17.47
CA ASP A 138 -7.56 19.02 17.27
C ASP A 138 -8.21 18.00 18.20
N HIS A 139 -8.54 18.53 19.36
CA HIS A 139 -9.44 18.03 20.39
C HIS A 139 -9.43 16.52 20.59
N ALA A 140 -8.80 16.10 21.69
CA ALA A 140 -9.20 14.90 22.39
C ALA A 140 -10.73 14.95 22.56
N THR A 141 -11.46 14.22 21.71
CA THR A 141 -12.84 13.87 21.99
C THR A 141 -12.78 13.12 23.30
N LYS A 142 -13.22 13.78 24.37
CA LYS A 142 -13.41 13.19 25.69
C LYS A 142 -14.13 11.87 25.44
N SER A 143 -13.44 10.76 25.67
CA SER A 143 -14.09 9.47 25.74
C SER A 143 -15.13 9.59 26.84
N HIS A 144 -16.40 9.75 26.46
CA HIS A 144 -17.50 9.50 27.38
C HIS A 144 -17.36 8.04 27.78
N GLN A 145 -16.80 7.84 28.97
CA GLN A 145 -16.78 6.57 29.65
C GLN A 145 -18.24 6.18 29.83
N PHE A 146 -18.77 5.36 28.93
CA PHE A 146 -20.04 4.70 29.12
C PHE A 146 -19.84 3.74 30.31
N GLN A 147 -20.11 4.24 31.51
CA GLN A 147 -20.30 3.39 32.67
C GLN A 147 -21.50 2.49 32.34
N ARG A 148 -21.24 1.23 31.98
CA ARG A 148 -22.28 0.21 31.94
C ARG A 148 -22.70 -0.03 33.39
N SER A 149 -23.72 0.68 33.83
CA SER A 149 -24.47 0.32 35.03
C SER A 149 -25.19 -0.99 34.74
N HIS A 150 -24.70 -2.07 35.35
CA HIS A 150 -25.43 -3.32 35.47
C HIS A 150 -26.65 -3.08 36.36
N SER A 151 -27.77 -2.64 35.78
CA SER A 151 -29.06 -2.71 36.43
C SER A 151 -29.66 -4.08 36.13
N SER A 152 -29.44 -4.99 37.08
CA SER A 152 -30.25 -6.19 37.22
C SER A 152 -31.69 -5.77 37.52
N ASN A 153 -32.62 -6.05 36.62
CA ASN A 153 -34.03 -6.07 36.97
C ASN A 153 -34.69 -7.38 36.54
N THR A 154 -35.44 -7.86 37.52
CA THR A 154 -35.96 -9.20 37.69
C THR A 154 -37.29 -9.36 36.95
N THR A 155 -37.64 -10.63 36.69
CA THR A 155 -39.02 -11.15 36.72
C THR A 155 -40.01 -10.63 35.69
N TYR A 156 -40.28 -11.44 34.66
CA TYR A 156 -41.65 -11.72 34.24
C TYR A 156 -41.80 -13.19 33.86
N LYS A 157 -42.58 -13.92 34.66
CA LYS A 157 -43.19 -15.19 34.27
C LYS A 157 -44.30 -14.86 33.27
N SER A 158 -44.33 -15.55 32.12
CA SER A 158 -45.58 -15.86 31.45
C SER A 158 -45.43 -17.11 30.59
N THR A 159 -46.27 -18.08 30.91
CA THR A 159 -46.45 -19.37 30.28
C THR A 159 -47.20 -19.23 28.95
N ARG A 160 -46.74 -19.90 27.89
CA ARG A 160 -47.63 -20.75 27.06
C ARG A 160 -46.83 -21.62 26.10
N SER A 161 -47.00 -22.93 26.30
CA SER A 161 -46.83 -24.01 25.33
C SER A 161 -47.54 -23.72 24.00
N HIS A 162 -46.95 -24.07 22.86
CA HIS A 162 -47.63 -24.75 21.73
C HIS A 162 -46.60 -25.24 20.67
N THR A 163 -46.51 -26.56 20.56
CA THR A 163 -46.45 -27.41 19.34
C THR A 163 -45.50 -27.08 18.19
N SER A 164 -44.49 -27.95 18.05
CA SER A 164 -44.05 -28.68 16.85
C SER A 164 -44.55 -28.22 15.47
N HIS A 165 -43.63 -27.83 14.58
CA HIS A 165 -43.67 -28.25 13.18
C HIS A 165 -42.25 -28.49 12.62
N LYS A 166 -42.08 -29.75 12.22
CA LYS A 166 -40.97 -30.32 11.46
C LYS A 166 -41.07 -29.81 10.02
N SER A 167 -40.02 -29.23 9.46
CA SER A 167 -39.95 -29.07 8.00
C SER A 167 -38.57 -29.48 7.48
N LYS A 168 -38.60 -30.62 6.79
CA LYS A 168 -37.56 -31.13 5.91
C LYS A 168 -37.46 -30.16 4.73
N ARG A 169 -36.24 -29.74 4.34
CA ARG A 169 -36.01 -29.24 2.99
C ARG A 169 -34.87 -29.99 2.33
N SER A 170 -35.31 -30.75 1.34
CA SER A 170 -34.58 -31.62 0.44
C SER A 170 -33.89 -30.83 -0.69
N ASN A 171 -32.89 -31.51 -1.25
CA ASN A 171 -32.42 -31.47 -2.64
C ASN A 171 -31.68 -30.23 -3.14
N LYS A 172 -30.34 -30.34 -3.12
CA LYS A 172 -29.39 -29.59 -3.94
C LYS A 172 -29.23 -30.34 -5.28
N PRO A 173 -29.52 -29.75 -6.45
CA PRO A 173 -29.19 -30.38 -7.72
C PRO A 173 -27.70 -30.22 -8.05
N SER A 174 -27.14 -31.30 -8.58
CA SER A 174 -25.79 -31.50 -9.09
C SER A 174 -25.48 -30.57 -10.27
N ARG A 175 -24.27 -29.96 -10.25
CA ARG A 175 -23.71 -29.26 -11.41
C ARG A 175 -23.19 -30.29 -12.43
N PRO A 176 -23.52 -30.16 -13.73
CA PRO A 176 -22.87 -30.94 -14.76
C PRO A 176 -21.44 -30.44 -15.02
N THR A 177 -20.54 -31.39 -15.21
CA THR A 177 -19.13 -31.21 -15.56
C THR A 177 -19.01 -30.71 -17.01
N LEU A 178 -18.25 -29.65 -17.24
CA LEU A 178 -17.85 -29.22 -18.57
C LEU A 178 -16.41 -29.69 -18.83
N ASN A 179 -16.31 -30.79 -19.58
CA ASN A 179 -15.08 -31.28 -20.16
C ASN A 179 -14.84 -30.51 -21.48
N LYS A 180 -13.72 -29.79 -21.59
CA LYS A 180 -13.26 -29.17 -22.85
C LYS A 180 -11.74 -29.30 -22.96
N ASN A 181 -11.28 -30.52 -23.24
CA ASN A 181 -10.04 -30.74 -23.99
C ASN A 181 -10.34 -30.47 -25.47
N ILE A 182 -10.10 -29.24 -25.93
CA ILE A 182 -9.89 -28.95 -27.35
C ILE A 182 -8.80 -27.87 -27.42
N PHE A 183 -7.56 -28.31 -27.63
CA PHE A 183 -6.50 -27.47 -28.19
C PHE A 183 -5.53 -28.38 -28.94
N THR A 184 -5.84 -28.68 -30.20
CA THR A 184 -4.85 -29.16 -31.15
C THR A 184 -4.35 -27.97 -31.96
N SER A 185 -3.07 -27.70 -31.79
CA SER A 185 -2.21 -26.76 -32.49
C SER A 185 -2.07 -27.11 -33.97
N SER A 186 -2.21 -26.14 -34.87
CA SER A 186 -1.54 -26.13 -36.18
C SER A 186 -1.73 -24.78 -36.88
N PHE A 187 -0.85 -23.82 -36.61
CA PHE A 187 -0.58 -22.72 -37.55
C PHE A 187 0.91 -22.36 -37.45
N LEU A 188 1.69 -23.11 -38.21
CA LEU A 188 3.00 -22.70 -38.72
C LEU A 188 3.03 -23.15 -40.17
N ASP A 189 2.88 -22.21 -41.10
CA ASP A 189 3.79 -22.23 -42.23
C ASP A 189 4.02 -20.81 -42.75
N GLY A 190 5.29 -20.43 -42.73
CA GLY A 190 5.79 -19.16 -43.20
C GLY A 190 6.26 -19.32 -44.63
N SER A 191 5.73 -18.47 -45.52
CA SER A 191 6.24 -18.37 -46.88
C SER A 191 6.59 -16.91 -47.22
N SER A 192 7.90 -16.68 -47.27
CA SER A 192 8.64 -15.94 -48.30
C SER A 192 8.10 -14.63 -48.86
N ARG A 193 8.84 -13.54 -48.60
CA ARG A 193 9.05 -12.47 -49.60
C ARG A 193 10.47 -11.91 -49.50
N PRO A 194 11.28 -11.95 -50.58
CA PRO A 194 12.35 -10.98 -50.78
C PRO A 194 11.81 -9.79 -51.59
N ARG A 195 12.18 -8.56 -51.19
CA ARG A 195 12.06 -7.38 -52.06
C ARG A 195 13.44 -7.05 -52.62
N LYS A 196 13.48 -6.91 -53.95
CA LYS A 196 14.53 -6.20 -54.69
C LYS A 196 14.43 -4.70 -54.41
#